data_AF-A0A848TGJ9-F1
#
_entry.id   AF-A0A848TGJ9-F1
#
_cell.length_a   1.000
_cell.length_b   1.000
_cell.length_c   1.000
_cell.angle_alpha   90.00
_cell.angle_beta   90.00
_cell.angle_gamma   90.00
#
_symmetry.space_group_name_H-M   'P 1'
#
loop_
_entity.id
_entity.type
_entity.pdbx_description
1 polymer ?
#
loop_
_entity_poly.entity_id
_entity_poly.type
_entity_poly.pdbx_seq_one_letter_code
_entity_poly.pdbx_strand_id
1 'polypeptide(L)' 'LDVVRGRLLDGKRAAFYPGRLPDDPSRLLNPARQGAEAWLDADYQIMSFAPQPVTLKPGDGPPHIRLDRAAEFLIGDRLR' A
#
# COMPACT_ATOMS: atom_id res chain seq x y z
N LEU A 1 10.44 -6.21 14.01
CA LEU A 1 10.62 -6.78 12.65
C LEU A 1 9.71 -6.00 11.73
N ASP A 2 10.30 -5.24 10.80
CA ASP A 2 9.57 -4.39 9.86
C ASP A 2 9.16 -5.23 8.66
N VAL A 3 8.05 -5.94 8.83
CA VAL A 3 7.54 -6.91 7.86
C VAL A 3 6.05 -6.71 7.62
N VAL A 4 5.63 -6.98 6.39
CA VAL A 4 4.22 -7.07 6.03
C VAL A 4 3.77 -8.50 6.27
N ARG A 5 2.67 -8.68 7.02
CA ARG A 5 2.13 -9.98 7.39
C ARG A 5 0.74 -10.17 6.80
N GLY A 6 0.45 -11.39 6.38
CA GLY A 6 -0.88 -11.72 5.90
C GLY A 6 -1.05 -13.20 5.58
N ARG A 7 -2.19 -13.52 4.97
CA ARG A 7 -2.48 -14.84 4.44
C ARG A 7 -2.29 -14.81 2.93
N LEU A 8 -1.61 -15.79 2.35
CA LEU A 8 -1.48 -15.97 0.91
C LEU A 8 -2.79 -16.51 0.32
N LEU A 9 -2.91 -16.43 -1.01
CA LEU A 9 -4.07 -16.95 -1.73
C LEU A 9 -4.24 -18.48 -1.55
N ASP A 10 -3.14 -19.21 -1.30
CA ASP A 10 -3.15 -20.65 -0.99
C ASP A 10 -3.53 -20.98 0.47
N GLY A 11 -3.83 -19.95 1.28
CA GLY A 11 -4.25 -20.09 2.67
C GLY A 11 -3.12 -20.10 3.70
N LYS A 12 -1.85 -20.14 3.28
CA LYS A 12 -0.71 -20.11 4.22
C LYS A 12 -0.52 -18.72 4.82
N ARG A 13 -0.02 -18.67 6.06
CA ARG A 13 0.43 -17.40 6.67
C ARG A 13 1.86 -17.10 6.25
N ALA A 14 2.13 -15.84 5.92
CA ALA A 14 3.45 -15.39 5.52
C ALA A 14 3.78 -14.02 6.11
N ALA A 15 5.07 -13.77 6.27
CA ALA A 15 5.64 -12.50 6.66
C ALA A 15 6.76 -12.16 5.66
N PHE A 16 6.72 -10.98 5.08
CA PHE A 16 7.66 -10.57 4.06
C PHE A 16 8.36 -9.28 4.46
N TYR A 17 9.66 -9.25 4.20
CA TYR A 17 10.44 -8.02 4.24
C TYR A 17 10.23 -7.28 2.91
N PRO A 18 9.63 -6.08 2.90
CA PRO A 18 9.29 -5.36 1.67
C PRO A 18 10.50 -4.72 0.98
N GLY A 19 11.71 -4.95 1.50
CA GLY A 19 12.90 -4.22 1.09
C GLY A 19 12.98 -2.85 1.75
N ARG A 20 13.98 -2.06 1.32
CA ARG A 20 14.22 -0.71 1.82
C ARG A 20 13.87 0.29 0.73
N LEU A 21 13.01 1.25 1.06
CA LEU A 21 12.83 2.43 0.21
C LEU A 21 14.03 3.37 0.39
N PRO A 22 14.44 4.11 -0.65
CA PRO A 22 15.44 5.16 -0.51
C PRO A 22 14.99 6.19 0.54
N ASP A 23 15.95 6.70 1.33
CA ASP A 23 15.65 7.70 2.37
C ASP A 23 15.10 9.01 1.76
N ASP A 24 15.50 9.32 0.52
CA ASP A 24 14.96 10.42 -0.27
C ASP A 24 13.93 9.89 -1.31
N PRO A 25 12.62 10.20 -1.15
CA PRO A 25 11.58 9.81 -2.09
C PRO A 25 11.76 10.34 -3.52
N SER A 26 12.46 11.47 -3.70
CA SER A 26 12.68 12.07 -5.02
C SER A 26 13.45 11.15 -5.96
N ARG A 27 14.24 10.21 -5.42
CA ARG A 27 14.92 9.16 -6.20
C ARG A 27 13.97 8.22 -6.94
N LEU A 28 12.75 8.04 -6.43
CA LEU A 28 11.70 7.25 -7.10
C LEU A 28 10.75 8.14 -7.90
N LEU A 29 10.35 9.28 -7.34
CA LEU A 29 9.30 10.12 -7.92
C LEU A 29 9.75 10.90 -9.16
N ASN A 30 11.02 11.32 -9.24
CA ASN A 30 11.51 12.10 -10.38
C ASN A 30 11.59 11.25 -11.67
N PRO A 31 12.20 10.05 -11.66
CA PRO A 31 12.19 9.17 -12.85
C PRO A 31 10.77 8.79 -13.29
N ALA A 32 9.89 8.49 -12.33
CA ALA A 32 8.48 8.18 -12.62
C ALA A 32 7.77 9.31 -13.36
N ARG A 33 7.98 10.56 -12.94
CA ARG A 33 7.43 11.75 -13.63
C ARG A 33 8.03 11.97 -15.02
N GLN A 34 9.25 11.49 -15.27
CA GLN A 34 9.94 11.57 -16.55
C GLN A 34 9.60 10.39 -17.48
N GLY A 35 8.69 9.49 -17.07
CA GLY A 35 8.25 8.36 -17.89
C GLY A 35 9.13 7.13 -17.77
N ALA A 36 9.94 7.00 -16.71
CA ALA A 36 10.71 5.78 -16.48
C ALA A 36 9.79 4.57 -16.31
N GLU A 37 10.02 3.52 -17.12
CA GLU A 37 9.26 2.27 -17.05
C GLU A 37 9.76 1.33 -15.95
N ALA A 38 11.00 1.52 -15.46
CA ALA A 38 11.61 0.78 -14.37
C ALA A 38 11.93 1.69 -13.18
N TRP A 39 11.59 1.24 -11.97
CA TRP A 39 11.53 2.11 -10.78
C TRP A 39 12.59 1.75 -9.73
N LEU A 40 13.17 0.55 -9.81
CA LEU A 40 14.17 0.01 -8.88
C LEU A 40 15.04 -1.03 -9.61
N ASP A 41 16.33 -1.11 -9.27
CA ASP A 41 17.23 -2.22 -9.68
C ASP A 41 17.05 -3.48 -8.82
N ALA A 42 16.15 -3.43 -7.82
CA ALA A 42 15.84 -4.54 -6.93
C ALA A 42 14.60 -5.30 -7.40
N ASP A 43 14.48 -6.56 -6.99
CA ASP A 43 13.30 -7.39 -7.22
C ASP A 43 12.09 -6.84 -6.45
N TYR A 44 11.39 -5.89 -7.06
CA TYR A 44 10.07 -5.48 -6.59
C TYR A 44 9.09 -6.64 -6.85
N GLN A 45 8.78 -7.39 -5.79
CA GLN A 45 7.78 -8.44 -5.85
C GLN A 45 6.43 -7.93 -5.33
N ILE A 46 5.42 -7.97 -6.20
CA ILE A 46 4.03 -7.73 -5.80
C ILE A 46 3.56 -8.96 -5.01
N MET A 47 3.35 -8.78 -3.71
CA MET A 47 2.86 -9.83 -2.83
C MET A 47 1.34 -9.82 -2.79
N SER A 48 0.73 -10.87 -3.33
CA SER A 48 -0.72 -11.05 -3.32
C SER A 48 -1.18 -11.71 -2.02
N PHE A 49 -1.64 -10.90 -1.07
CA PHE A 49 -2.30 -11.40 0.14
C PHE A 49 -3.80 -11.59 -0.11
N ALA A 50 -4.35 -12.67 0.43
CA ALA A 50 -5.79 -12.84 0.56
C ALA A 50 -6.37 -11.74 1.46
N PRO A 51 -7.62 -11.28 1.18
CA PRO A 51 -8.32 -10.36 2.06
C PRO A 51 -8.34 -10.86 3.51
N GLN A 52 -8.14 -9.94 4.46
CA GLN A 52 -8.28 -10.28 5.87
C GLN A 52 -9.75 -10.61 6.14
N PRO A 53 -10.06 -11.74 6.81
CA PRO A 53 -11.41 -11.99 7.28
C PRO A 53 -11.75 -10.92 8.31
N VAL A 54 -12.77 -10.13 8.02
CA VAL A 54 -13.10 -8.93 8.76
C VAL A 54 -14.57 -9.00 9.15
N THR A 55 -14.81 -8.97 10.46
CA THR A 55 -16.16 -8.81 11.04
C THR A 55 -16.26 -7.36 11.51
N LEU A 56 -17.01 -6.53 10.77
CA LEU A 56 -17.20 -5.12 11.10
C LEU A 56 -18.53 -4.92 11.82
N LYS A 57 -18.58 -3.92 12.70
CA LYS A 57 -19.86 -3.44 13.21
C LYS A 57 -20.59 -2.68 12.10
N PRO A 58 -21.92 -2.63 12.12
CA PRO A 58 -22.67 -1.76 11.23
C PRO A 58 -22.16 -0.31 11.34
N GLY A 59 -21.82 0.30 10.20
CA GLY A 59 -21.25 1.65 10.13
C GLY A 59 -19.72 1.72 10.09
N ASP A 60 -19.02 0.65 10.43
CA ASP A 60 -17.56 0.60 10.31
C ASP A 60 -17.14 0.24 8.88
N GLY A 61 -16.18 0.99 8.33
CA GLY A 61 -15.55 0.70 7.04
C GLY A 61 -14.37 -0.29 7.19
N PRO A 62 -13.98 -0.98 6.12
CA PRO A 62 -12.80 -1.82 6.14
C PRO A 62 -11.53 -0.99 6.43
N PRO A 63 -10.49 -1.61 7.03
CA PRO A 63 -9.21 -0.96 7.21
C PRO A 63 -8.63 -0.55 5.84
N HIS A 64 -8.06 0.64 5.78
CA HIS A 64 -7.52 1.20 4.55
C HIS A 64 -6.23 1.96 4.80
N ILE A 65 -5.51 2.26 3.73
CA ILE A 65 -4.33 3.13 3.76
C ILE A 65 -4.67 4.42 3.03
N ARG A 66 -4.69 5.54 3.77
CA ARG A 66 -4.84 6.91 3.24
C ARG A 66 -6.12 7.23 2.45
N LEU A 67 -7.17 6.42 2.55
CA LEU A 67 -8.46 6.73 1.91
C LEU A 67 -9.08 8.01 2.46
N ASP A 68 -8.89 8.28 3.76
CA ASP A 68 -9.21 9.55 4.42
C ASP A 68 -8.58 10.76 3.71
N ARG A 69 -7.26 10.70 3.43
CA ARG A 69 -6.54 11.76 2.74
C ARG A 69 -6.95 11.90 1.29
N ALA A 70 -7.28 10.79 0.63
CA ALA A 70 -7.81 10.81 -0.72
C ALA A 70 -9.20 11.48 -0.75
N ALA A 71 -10.07 11.14 0.20
CA ALA A 71 -11.40 11.75 0.33
C ALA A 71 -11.28 13.26 0.60
N GLU A 72 -10.44 13.69 1.53
CA GLU A 72 -10.20 15.12 1.79
C GLU A 72 -9.72 15.86 0.53
N PHE A 73 -8.76 15.28 -0.21
CA PHE A 73 -8.25 15.89 -1.44
C PHE A 73 -9.31 15.99 -2.54
N LEU A 74 -10.17 14.98 -2.69
CA LEU A 74 -11.12 14.88 -3.79
C LEU A 74 -12.42 15.65 -3.53
N ILE A 75 -12.92 15.65 -2.29
CA ILE A 75 -14.26 16.17 -1.96
C ILE A 75 -14.31 17.00 -0.66
N GLY A 76 -13.20 17.16 0.06
CA GLY A 76 -13.18 17.82 1.37
C GLY A 76 -13.57 19.30 1.33
N ASP A 77 -13.35 19.99 0.21
CA ASP A 77 -13.76 21.38 0.00
C ASP A 77 -15.28 21.56 -0.11
N ARG A 78 -16.04 20.49 -0.42
CA ARG A 78 -17.51 20.53 -0.62
C ARG A 78 -18.33 20.10 0.57
N LEU A 79 -17.67 19.56 1.59
CA LEU A 79 -18.31 19.03 2.79
C LEU A 79 -18.12 19.94 4.02
N ARG A 80 -17.63 21.17 3.80
CA ARG A 80 -17.48 22.21 4.83
C ARG A 80 -18.73 23.08 4.93
#